data_AF-A0A291TBW5-F1
#
_entry.id   AF-A0A291TBW5-F1
#
_cell.length_a   1.000
_cell.length_b   1.000
_cell.length_c   1.000
_cell.angle_alpha   90.00
_cell.angle_beta   90.00
_cell.angle_gamma   90.00
#
_symmetry.space_group_name_H-M   'P 1'
#
loop_
_entity.id
_entity.type
_entity.pdbx_description
1 polymer ?
#
loop_
_entity_poly.entity_id
_entity_poly.type
_entity_poly.pdbx_seq_one_letter_code
_entity_poly.pdbx_strand_id
1 'polypeptide(L)' 'MFDYYDTLITPEEVADMLNCGMNTTYKLLKTGKIKAMRIGRVWKIPKRAVQEYIVQEAHIKAAGW' A
#
# COMPACT_ATOMS: atom_id res chain seq x y z
N MET A 1 7.04 19.48 8.85
CA MET A 1 5.64 19.60 9.32
C MET A 1 4.80 19.82 8.07
N PHE A 2 3.86 18.91 7.76
CA PHE A 2 3.10 18.69 6.50
C PHE A 2 3.50 17.51 5.57
N ASP A 3 4.33 16.54 5.98
CA ASP A 3 4.62 15.35 5.14
C ASP A 3 3.58 14.22 5.17
N TYR A 4 2.40 14.45 5.75
CA TYR A 4 1.38 13.40 5.92
C TYR A 4 0.30 13.38 4.83
N TYR A 5 0.20 14.40 3.99
CA TYR A 5 -0.88 14.52 3.00
C TYR A 5 -0.52 14.03 1.59
N ASP A 6 0.77 13.81 1.30
CA ASP A 6 1.27 13.37 -0.02
C ASP A 6 1.50 11.84 -0.13
N THR A 7 0.99 11.07 0.83
CA THR A 7 1.29 9.63 0.93
C THR A 7 0.16 8.72 0.47
N LEU A 8 -0.99 9.25 0.02
CA LEU A 8 -2.10 8.43 -0.46
C LEU A 8 -1.96 8.14 -1.96
N ILE A 9 -1.62 6.89 -2.27
CA ILE A 9 -1.46 6.39 -3.63
C ILE A 9 -2.67 5.60 -4.11
N THR A 10 -2.82 5.46 -5.42
CA THR A 10 -3.88 4.67 -6.06
C THR A 10 -3.48 3.20 -6.17
N PRO A 11 -4.44 2.27 -6.42
CA PRO A 11 -4.10 0.88 -6.68
C PRO A 11 -3.15 0.69 -7.87
N GLU A 12 -3.19 1.59 -8.84
CA GLU A 12 -2.30 1.57 -10.02
C GLU A 12 -0.87 1.85 -9.60
N GLU A 13 -0.64 2.90 -8.81
CA GLU A 13 0.67 3.22 -8.26
C GLU A 13 1.19 2.10 -7.34
N VAL A 14 0.32 1.47 -6.55
CA VAL A 14 0.70 0.29 -5.73
C VAL A 14 1.12 -0.88 -6.62
N ALA A 15 0.40 -1.11 -7.71
CA ALA A 15 0.69 -2.16 -8.68
C ALA A 15 2.09 -1.95 -9.28
N ASP A 16 2.41 -0.72 -9.69
CA ASP A 16 3.72 -0.34 -10.21
C ASP A 16 4.82 -0.47 -9.15
N MET A 17 4.58 0.00 -7.92
CA MET A 17 5.55 -0.08 -6.81
C MET A 17 5.88 -1.51 -6.41
N LEU A 18 4.89 -2.40 -6.39
CA LEU A 18 5.06 -3.82 -6.07
C LEU A 18 5.41 -4.66 -7.30
N ASN A 19 5.50 -4.03 -8.47
CA ASN A 19 5.71 -4.67 -9.76
C ASN A 19 4.78 -5.88 -9.97
N CYS A 20 3.50 -5.70 -9.63
CA CYS A 20 2.47 -6.73 -9.69
C CYS A 20 1.25 -6.25 -10.49
N GLY A 21 0.47 -7.17 -11.05
CA GLY A 21 -0.71 -6.79 -11.81
C GLY A 21 -1.84 -6.24 -10.93
N MET A 22 -2.70 -5.39 -11.51
CA MET A 22 -3.88 -4.80 -10.85
C MET A 22 -4.77 -5.82 -10.14
N ASN A 23 -4.94 -7.01 -10.72
CA ASN A 23 -5.70 -8.11 -10.09
C ASN A 23 -5.09 -8.56 -8.76
N THR A 24 -3.76 -8.60 -8.68
CA THR A 24 -3.03 -8.94 -7.46
C THR A 24 -3.17 -7.82 -6.45
N THR A 25 -3.01 -6.55 -6.86
CA THR A 25 -3.24 -5.40 -5.99
C THR A 25 -4.64 -5.42 -5.39
N TYR A 26 -5.69 -5.57 -6.20
CA TYR A 26 -7.06 -5.66 -5.68
C TYR A 26 -7.30 -6.87 -4.77
N LYS A 27 -6.65 -8.02 -5.03
CA LYS A 27 -6.68 -9.15 -4.09
C LYS A 27 -6.04 -8.78 -2.76
N LEU A 28 -4.88 -8.11 -2.75
CA LEU A 28 -4.20 -7.67 -1.53
C LEU A 28 -5.05 -6.66 -0.74
N LEU A 29 -5.73 -5.75 -1.43
CA LEU A 29 -6.67 -4.81 -0.81
C LEU A 29 -7.91 -5.52 -0.25
N LYS A 30 -8.50 -6.44 -1.01
CA LYS A 30 -9.71 -7.18 -0.61
C LYS A 30 -9.45 -8.15 0.55
N THR A 31 -8.27 -8.75 0.58
CA THR A 31 -7.82 -9.64 1.67
C THR A 31 -7.39 -8.88 2.93
N GLY A 32 -7.25 -7.55 2.84
CA GLY A 32 -6.82 -6.71 3.95
C GLY A 32 -5.31 -6.81 4.27
N LYS A 33 -4.53 -7.46 3.40
CA LYS A 33 -3.06 -7.54 3.53
C LYS A 33 -2.41 -6.16 3.44
N ILE A 34 -2.94 -5.29 2.59
CA ILE A 34 -2.55 -3.88 2.50
C ILE A 34 -3.70 -3.03 3.03
N LYS A 35 -3.43 -2.24 4.08
CA LYS A 35 -4.42 -1.31 4.63
C LYS A 35 -4.71 -0.21 3.63
N ALA A 36 -5.99 -0.02 3.32
CA ALA A 36 -6.45 0.99 2.38
C ALA A 36 -7.78 1.59 2.81
N MET A 37 -8.06 2.80 2.34
CA MET A 37 -9.28 3.54 2.61
C MET A 37 -10.02 3.82 1.31
N ARG A 38 -11.34 3.65 1.32
CA ARG A 38 -12.18 4.00 0.18
C ARG A 38 -12.71 5.42 0.37
N ILE A 39 -12.34 6.33 -0.54
CA ILE A 39 -12.84 7.71 -0.56
C ILE A 39 -13.72 7.85 -1.79
N GLY A 40 -15.04 7.83 -1.57
CA GLY A 40 -16.03 7.80 -2.64
C GLY A 40 -15.89 6.56 -3.54
N ARG A 41 -15.54 6.78 -4.82
CA ARG A 41 -15.39 5.70 -5.81
C ARG A 41 -13.95 5.16 -5.91
N VAL A 42 -12.98 5.84 -5.30
CA VAL A 42 -11.55 5.55 -5.49
C VAL A 42 -10.97 4.94 -4.21
N TRP A 43 -10.12 3.94 -4.40
CA TRP A 43 -9.29 3.41 -3.32
C TRP A 43 -8.06 4.29 -3.15
N LYS A 44 -7.76 4.65 -1.91
CA LYS A 44 -6.57 5.37 -1.52
C LYS A 44 -5.79 4.51 -0.54
N ILE A 45 -4.52 4.32 -0.82
CA ILE A 45 -3.63 3.47 -0.06
C ILE A 45 -2.54 4.35 0.54
N PRO A 46 -2.33 4.36 1.85
CA PRO A 46 -1.16 5.01 2.42
C PRO A 46 0.12 4.30 1.98
N LYS A 47 1.13 5.03 1.50
CA LYS A 47 2.47 4.50 1.18
C LYS A 47 3.04 3.67 2.34
N ARG A 48 2.82 4.14 3.57
CA ARG A 48 3.21 3.42 4.79
C ARG A 48 2.61 2.01 4.86
N ALA A 49 1.35 1.83 4.45
CA ALA A 49 0.70 0.53 4.46
C ALA A 49 1.36 -0.46 3.47
N VAL A 50 1.83 0.05 2.33
CA VAL A 50 2.57 -0.75 1.35
C VAL A 50 3.96 -1.12 1.90
N GLN A 51 4.65 -0.17 2.53
CA GLN A 51 5.94 -0.43 3.18
C GLN A 51 5.80 -1.48 4.29
N GLU A 52 4.80 -1.35 5.16
CA GLU A 52 4.49 -2.34 6.20
C GLU A 52 4.25 -3.72 5.58
N TYR A 53 3.49 -3.80 4.49
CA TYR A 53 3.24 -5.05 3.78
C TYR A 53 4.53 -5.70 3.28
N ILE A 54 5.43 -4.94 2.65
CA ILE A 54 6.72 -5.45 2.15
C ILE A 54 7.57 -5.98 3.31
N VAL A 55 7.69 -5.22 4.40
CA VAL A 55 8.47 -5.61 5.58
C VAL A 55 7.93 -6.90 6.21
N GLN A 56 6.61 -7.01 6.33
CA GLN A 56 5.94 -8.19 6.89
C GLN A 56 6.14 -9.43 6.01
N GLU A 57 5.91 -9.33 4.70
CA GLU A 57 5.98 -10.50 3.80
C GLU A 57 7.42 -10.88 3.42
N ALA A 58 8.33 -9.91 3.34
CA ALA A 58 9.75 -10.18 3.13
C ALA A 58 10.45 -10.67 4.41
N HIS A 59 9.73 -10.76 5.55
CA HIS A 59 10.26 -11.11 6.86
C HIS A 59 11.49 -10.27 7.26
N ILE A 60 11.56 -9.04 6.76
CA ILE A 60 12.65 -8.12 7.08
C ILE A 60 12.36 -7.62 8.50
N LYS A 61 13.29 -7.85 9.43
CA LYS A 61 13.22 -7.16 10.73
C LYS A 61 13.34 -5.67 10.46
N ALA A 62 12.34 -4.88 10.87
CA ALA A 62 12.38 -3.43 10.81
C ALA A 62 13.52 -2.90 11.71
N ALA A 63 14.74 -2.93 11.18
CA ALA A 63 15.89 -2.29 11.78
C ALA A 63 15.81 -0.80 11.44
N GLY A 64 15.14 -0.03 12.31
CA GLY A 64 15.18 1.43 12.38
C GLY A 64 15.15 2.18 11.05
N TRP A 65 13.94 2.49 10.56
CA TRP A 65 13.67 3.52 9.56
C TRP A 65 12.61 4.46 10.11
#